data_AF-A0A968SBE0-F1
#
_entry.id   AF-A0A968SBE0-F1
#
_cell.length_a   1.000
_cell.length_b   1.000
_cell.length_c   1.000
_cell.angle_alpha   90.00
_cell.angle_beta   90.00
_cell.angle_gamma   90.00
#
_symmetry.space_group_name_H-M   'P 1'
#
loop_
_entity.id
_entity.type
_entity.pdbx_description
1 polymer ?
#
loop_
_entity_poly.entity_id
_entity_poly.type
_entity_poly.pdbx_seq_one_letter_code
_entity_poly.pdbx_strand_id
1 'polypeptide(L)'
;MPSASAGEVLSLFSTERNLETLLLDINNSVRERRGELTKFQPVIPAAATAQTAQQQATTASDPFQRQIFDISLDGNFDQMQTILRTIERLQILTVVREFNTKVTEAPKIIINQGQATTSGAPTLTTSFKLEAIIPKEAPPTPVASPSPSPSP
;
A
#
# COMPACT_ATOMS: atom_id res chain seq x y z
N MET A 1 -20.47 -27.71 15.44
CA MET A 1 -19.23 -26.92 15.29
C MET A 1 -18.77 -27.07 13.84
N PRO A 2 -18.78 -26.02 13.02
CA PRO A 2 -18.22 -26.12 11.68
C PRO A 2 -16.70 -26.11 11.79
N SER A 3 -16.07 -27.19 11.37
CA SER A 3 -14.61 -27.29 11.27
C SER A 3 -14.18 -26.49 10.05
N ALA A 4 -13.47 -25.38 10.27
CA ALA A 4 -12.85 -24.63 9.17
C ALA A 4 -11.90 -25.57 8.40
N SER A 5 -12.02 -25.58 7.07
CA SER A 5 -11.20 -26.46 6.23
C SER A 5 -9.75 -25.97 6.22
N ALA A 6 -8.78 -26.88 6.11
CA ALA A 6 -7.36 -26.53 6.07
C ALA A 6 -7.02 -25.51 4.95
N GLY A 7 -7.82 -25.48 3.87
CA GLY A 7 -7.73 -24.49 2.79
C GLY A 7 -8.21 -23.09 3.17
N GLU A 8 -9.29 -22.97 3.95
CA GLU A 8 -9.70 -21.68 4.53
C GLU A 8 -8.62 -21.12 5.46
N VAL A 9 -8.06 -21.99 6.31
CA VAL A 9 -6.98 -21.63 7.22
C VAL A 9 -5.70 -21.23 6.46
N LEU A 10 -5.34 -21.94 5.38
CA LEU A 10 -4.19 -21.58 4.52
C LEU A 10 -4.38 -20.27 3.75
N SER A 11 -5.62 -19.96 3.34
CA SER A 11 -5.95 -18.71 2.64
C SER A 11 -5.82 -17.49 3.57
N LEU A 12 -6.18 -17.66 4.86
CA LEU A 12 -5.98 -16.64 5.88
C LEU A 12 -4.47 -16.39 6.10
N PHE A 13 -3.68 -17.46 6.27
CA PHE A 13 -2.23 -17.34 6.49
C PHE A 13 -1.44 -16.83 5.27
N SER A 14 -1.88 -17.16 4.05
CA SER A 14 -1.24 -16.68 2.82
C SER A 14 -1.53 -15.19 2.57
N THR A 15 -2.73 -14.74 2.95
CA THR A 15 -3.13 -13.33 2.84
C THR A 15 -2.48 -12.49 3.94
N GLU A 16 -2.43 -12.97 5.18
CA GLU A 16 -1.77 -12.30 6.30
C GLU A 16 -0.28 -12.09 6.01
N ARG A 17 0.43 -13.10 5.50
CA ARG A 17 1.85 -12.97 5.14
C ARG A 17 2.09 -11.90 4.07
N ASN A 18 1.23 -11.83 3.05
CA ASN A 18 1.33 -10.82 1.99
C ASN A 18 1.05 -9.42 2.52
N LEU A 19 0.11 -9.29 3.45
CA LEU A 19 -0.24 -8.02 4.06
C LEU A 19 0.82 -7.53 5.05
N GLU A 20 1.33 -8.42 5.92
CA GLU A 20 2.43 -8.10 6.83
C GLU A 20 3.69 -7.71 6.08
N THR A 21 3.97 -8.38 4.96
CA THR A 21 5.08 -8.02 4.07
C THR A 21 4.82 -6.66 3.41
N LEU A 22 3.58 -6.36 3.00
CA LEU A 22 3.23 -5.04 2.48
C LEU A 22 3.48 -3.93 3.52
N LEU A 23 3.08 -4.14 4.77
CA LEU A 23 3.34 -3.19 5.87
C LEU A 23 4.84 -2.96 6.05
N LEU A 24 5.60 -4.05 6.09
CA LEU A 24 7.04 -4.02 6.24
C LEU A 24 7.72 -3.31 5.06
N ASP A 25 7.29 -3.58 3.83
CA ASP A 25 7.83 -3.01 2.61
C ASP A 25 7.55 -1.52 2.51
N ILE A 26 6.33 -1.07 2.84
CA ILE A 26 5.98 0.35 2.88
C ILE A 26 6.82 1.07 3.94
N ASN A 27 6.89 0.51 5.15
CA ASN A 27 7.67 1.09 6.24
C ASN A 27 9.17 1.18 5.90
N ASN A 28 9.74 0.12 5.30
CA ASN A 28 11.11 0.10 4.84
C ASN A 28 11.35 1.13 3.73
N SER A 29 10.42 1.26 2.78
CA SER A 29 10.50 2.21 1.67
C SER A 29 10.49 3.66 2.15
N VAL A 30 9.64 3.98 3.12
CA VAL A 30 9.59 5.33 3.72
C VAL A 30 10.89 5.63 4.46
N ARG A 31 11.37 4.69 5.29
CA ARG A 31 12.60 4.85 6.07
C ARG A 31 13.85 5.00 5.20
N GLU A 32 14.00 4.18 4.15
CA GLU A 32 15.15 4.23 3.24
C GLU A 32 15.23 5.59 2.53
N ARG A 33 14.08 6.22 2.25
CA ARG A 33 14.00 7.53 1.57
C ARG A 33 14.00 8.71 2.54
N ARG A 34 14.20 8.48 3.84
CA ARG A 34 14.18 9.50 4.89
C ARG A 34 12.86 10.30 4.91
N GLY A 35 11.77 9.71 4.43
CA GLY A 35 10.44 10.24 4.69
C GLY A 35 9.98 9.82 6.09
N GLU A 36 8.93 10.47 6.58
CA GLU A 36 8.32 10.13 7.87
C GLU A 36 6.91 9.58 7.64
N LEU A 37 6.64 8.39 8.17
CA LEU A 37 5.30 7.78 8.14
C LEU A 37 4.53 8.26 9.37
N THR A 38 3.65 9.25 9.19
CA THR A 38 2.89 9.86 10.29
C THR A 38 1.57 9.15 10.58
N LYS A 39 1.01 8.46 9.57
CA LYS A 39 -0.17 7.60 9.75
C LYS A 39 -0.07 6.37 8.87
N PHE A 40 -0.38 5.23 9.48
CA PHE A 40 -0.63 3.99 8.78
C PHE A 40 -1.68 3.19 9.57
N GLN A 41 -2.92 3.16 9.10
CA GLN A 41 -4.00 2.48 9.81
C GLN A 41 -4.88 1.69 8.85
N PRO A 42 -5.19 0.41 9.14
CA PRO A 42 -6.20 -0.30 8.37
C PRO A 42 -7.54 0.40 8.57
N VAL A 43 -8.24 0.65 7.46
CA VAL A 43 -9.62 1.11 7.51
C VAL A 43 -10.48 -0.11 7.78
N ILE A 44 -10.82 -0.33 9.04
CA ILE A 44 -11.77 -1.36 9.43
C ILE A 44 -13.16 -0.82 9.09
N PRO A 45 -13.92 -1.45 8.18
CA PRO A 45 -15.30 -1.05 7.98
C PRO A 45 -16.02 -1.21 9.32
N ALA A 46 -16.62 -0.13 9.82
CA ALA A 46 -17.40 -0.17 11.05
C ALA A 46 -18.44 -1.30 10.91
N ALA A 47 -18.43 -2.24 11.85
CA ALA A 47 -19.20 -3.48 11.76
C ALA A 47 -20.68 -3.20 11.43
N ALA A 48 -21.17 -3.83 10.35
CA ALA A 48 -22.47 -4.49 10.30
C ALA A 48 -23.65 -3.83 11.05
N THR A 49 -23.92 -2.55 10.81
CA THR A 49 -25.23 -1.94 11.11
C THR A 49 -25.78 -1.28 9.86
N ALA A 50 -26.76 -1.97 9.28
CA ALA A 50 -27.81 -1.49 8.38
C ALA A 50 -27.45 -0.38 7.37
N GLN A 51 -27.50 -0.76 6.09
CA GLN A 51 -27.95 0.09 4.97
C GLN A 51 -26.98 1.19 4.50
N THR A 52 -25.80 0.78 4.05
CA THR A 52 -25.28 1.28 2.76
C THR A 52 -24.65 0.10 2.01
N ALA A 53 -25.50 -0.83 1.59
CA ALA A 53 -25.18 -1.98 0.73
C ALA A 53 -24.82 -1.57 -0.71
N GLN A 54 -24.04 -0.51 -0.88
CA GLN A 54 -23.48 -0.08 -2.18
C GLN A 54 -21.95 -0.02 -2.19
N GLN A 55 -21.30 -0.35 -1.06
CA GLN A 55 -19.89 -0.70 -1.05
C GLN A 55 -19.80 -2.11 -0.47
N GLN A 56 -19.58 -3.06 -1.37
CA GLN A 56 -19.36 -4.48 -1.05
C GLN A 56 -20.63 -5.30 -0.75
N ALA A 57 -21.60 -5.25 -1.67
CA ALA A 57 -22.21 -6.52 -2.10
C ALA A 57 -21.12 -7.29 -2.86
N THR A 58 -20.23 -7.97 -2.14
CA THR A 58 -19.67 -9.19 -2.68
C THR A 58 -20.87 -10.07 -2.98
N THR A 59 -21.20 -10.22 -4.26
CA THR A 59 -21.61 -11.54 -4.70
C THR A 59 -20.60 -12.50 -4.07
N ALA A 60 -21.04 -13.61 -3.50
CA ALA A 60 -20.16 -14.62 -2.90
C ALA A 60 -19.08 -15.17 -3.88
N SER A 61 -19.01 -14.63 -5.10
CA SER A 61 -18.11 -14.88 -6.20
C SER A 61 -16.97 -13.86 -6.40
N ASP A 62 -16.77 -12.80 -5.60
CA ASP A 62 -15.59 -11.92 -5.79
C ASP A 62 -14.31 -12.72 -5.48
N PRO A 63 -13.44 -13.02 -6.48
CA PRO A 63 -12.24 -13.83 -6.27
C PRO A 63 -11.14 -13.03 -5.55
N PHE A 64 -11.36 -11.74 -5.27
CA PHE A 64 -10.40 -10.86 -4.62
C PHE A 64 -10.80 -10.54 -3.18
N GLN A 65 -9.80 -10.43 -2.33
CA GLN A 65 -9.85 -9.79 -1.02
C GLN A 65 -9.27 -8.39 -1.15
N ARG A 66 -9.94 -7.40 -0.57
CA ARG A 66 -9.53 -6.00 -0.60
C ARG A 66 -9.25 -5.53 0.82
N GLN A 67 -8.10 -4.90 1.04
CA GLN A 67 -7.75 -4.25 2.30
C GLN A 67 -7.44 -2.79 2.02
N ILE A 68 -8.07 -1.88 2.77
CA ILE A 68 -7.84 -0.44 2.64
C ILE A 68 -6.99 0.04 3.82
N PHE A 69 -6.02 0.89 3.53
CA PHE A 69 -5.17 1.57 4.51
C PHE A 69 -5.27 3.07 4.34
N ASP A 70 -5.33 3.79 5.45
CA ASP A 70 -5.20 5.23 5.50
C ASP A 70 -3.75 5.58 5.83
N ILE A 71 -3.09 6.28 4.91
CA ILE A 71 -1.66 6.57 4.94
C ILE A 71 -1.44 8.08 4.92
N SER A 72 -0.59 8.57 5.82
CA SER A 72 -0.03 9.93 5.79
C SER A 72 1.49 9.89 5.89
N LEU A 73 2.13 10.71 5.06
CA LEU A 73 3.58 10.80 4.90
C LEU A 73 4.02 12.27 4.96
N ASP A 74 5.15 12.52 5.61
CA ASP A 74 5.83 13.81 5.59
C ASP A 74 7.20 13.71 4.90
N GLY A 75 7.55 14.74 4.13
CA GLY A 75 8.86 14.89 3.49
C GLY A 75 8.82 15.82 2.29
N ASN A 76 9.95 15.97 1.60
CA ASN A 76 10.03 16.81 0.42
C ASN A 76 9.48 16.12 -0.85
N PHE A 77 9.39 16.85 -1.95
CA PHE A 77 8.83 16.36 -3.21
C PHE A 77 9.54 15.10 -3.73
N ASP A 78 10.88 15.06 -3.75
CA ASP A 78 11.65 13.94 -4.27
C ASP A 78 11.44 12.67 -3.43
N GLN A 79 11.34 12.84 -2.11
CA GLN A 79 11.03 11.76 -1.18
C GLN A 79 9.65 11.19 -1.44
N MET A 80 8.62 12.05 -1.54
CA MET A 80 7.24 11.62 -1.81
C MET A 80 7.13 10.89 -3.16
N GLN A 81 7.72 11.45 -4.22
CA GLN A 81 7.71 10.84 -5.55
C GLN A 81 8.37 9.45 -5.54
N THR A 82 9.49 9.31 -4.83
CA THR A 82 10.21 8.04 -4.77
C THR A 82 9.47 6.99 -3.94
N ILE A 83 8.83 7.40 -2.84
CA ILE A 83 7.99 6.51 -2.02
C ILE A 83 6.81 6.01 -2.86
N LEU A 84 6.09 6.89 -3.56
CA LEU A 84 4.95 6.51 -4.41
C LEU A 84 5.36 5.51 -5.51
N ARG A 85 6.46 5.79 -6.23
CA ARG A 85 6.98 4.85 -7.24
C ARG A 85 7.39 3.50 -6.66
N THR A 86 7.81 3.48 -5.40
CA THR A 86 8.20 2.23 -4.72
C THR A 86 6.97 1.42 -4.33
N ILE A 87 5.92 2.10 -3.83
CA ILE A 87 4.61 1.48 -3.57
C ILE A 87 4.02 0.90 -4.85
N GLU A 88 4.10 1.62 -5.98
CA GLU A 88 3.64 1.14 -7.29
C GLU A 88 4.42 -0.07 -7.83
N ARG A 89 5.66 -0.30 -7.37
CA ARG A 89 6.50 -1.44 -7.79
C ARG A 89 6.27 -2.69 -6.95
N LEU A 90 5.45 -2.62 -5.90
CA LEU A 90 5.13 -3.78 -5.09
C LEU A 90 4.45 -4.86 -5.95
N GLN A 91 4.73 -6.13 -5.66
CA GLN A 91 4.24 -7.26 -6.47
C GLN A 91 2.72 -7.50 -6.36
N ILE A 92 2.07 -6.78 -5.46
CA ILE A 92 0.64 -6.83 -5.20
C ILE A 92 -0.07 -5.68 -5.93
N LEU A 93 -1.25 -5.95 -6.48
CA LEU A 93 -2.06 -4.92 -7.11
C LEU A 93 -2.56 -3.93 -6.05
N THR A 94 -2.14 -2.67 -6.16
CA THR A 94 -2.58 -1.58 -5.29
C THR A 94 -3.27 -0.47 -6.05
N VAL A 95 -4.26 0.16 -5.43
CA VAL A 95 -4.93 1.36 -5.94
C VAL A 95 -4.81 2.49 -4.93
N VAL A 96 -4.29 3.64 -5.37
CA VAL A 96 -4.24 4.87 -4.57
C VAL A 96 -5.54 5.66 -4.80
N ARG A 97 -6.21 6.03 -3.71
CA ARG A 97 -7.45 6.81 -3.71
C ARG A 97 -7.33 8.02 -2.80
N GLU A 98 -8.15 9.03 -3.05
CA GLU A 98 -8.25 10.22 -2.19
C GLU A 98 -6.88 10.90 -1.93
N PHE A 99 -6.04 10.94 -2.96
CA PHE A 99 -4.71 11.53 -2.86
C PHE A 99 -4.79 13.04 -2.60
N ASN A 100 -4.14 13.48 -1.53
CA ASN A 100 -4.05 14.88 -1.14
C ASN A 100 -2.60 15.21 -0.74
N THR A 101 -2.11 16.38 -1.15
CA THR A 101 -0.80 16.86 -0.74
C THR A 101 -0.86 18.35 -0.41
N LYS A 102 -0.16 18.77 0.64
CA LYS A 102 -0.10 20.16 1.10
C LYS A 102 1.32 20.51 1.52
N VAL A 103 1.72 21.75 1.27
CA VAL A 103 2.94 22.31 1.85
C VAL A 103 2.67 22.63 3.33
N THR A 104 3.36 21.96 4.24
CA THR A 104 3.23 22.18 5.69
C THR A 104 4.32 23.10 6.22
N GLU A 105 5.50 23.08 5.60
CA GLU A 105 6.56 24.05 5.88
C GLU A 105 6.99 24.71 4.58
N ALA A 106 6.75 26.02 4.49
CA ALA A 106 7.17 26.81 3.34
C ALA A 106 8.64 27.23 3.49
N PRO A 107 9.39 27.31 2.37
CA PRO A 107 10.74 27.85 2.40
C PRO A 107 10.69 29.35 2.71
N LYS A 108 11.69 29.83 3.45
CA LYS A 108 11.76 31.23 3.88
C LYS A 108 12.59 32.03 2.89
N ILE A 109 12.18 33.26 2.59
CA ILE A 109 13.02 34.19 1.83
C ILE A 109 13.86 35.00 2.83
N ILE A 110 15.18 34.93 2.69
CA ILE A 110 16.13 35.72 3.46
C ILE A 110 16.72 36.77 2.52
N ILE A 111 16.69 38.04 2.92
CA ILE A 111 17.32 39.12 2.19
C ILE A 111 18.64 39.45 2.89
N ASN A 112 19.76 39.28 2.19
CA ASN A 112 21.08 39.66 2.69
C ASN A 112 21.77 40.55 1.66
N GLN A 113 22.15 41.77 2.08
CA GLN A 113 22.82 42.77 1.22
C GLN A 113 22.08 43.03 -0.12
N GLY A 114 20.75 43.06 -0.11
CA GLY A 114 19.93 43.30 -1.30
C GLY A 114 19.75 42.10 -2.22
N GLN A 115 20.35 40.94 -1.92
CA GLN A 115 20.03 39.68 -2.59
C GLN A 115 19.02 38.87 -1.78
N ALA A 116 17.96 38.41 -2.46
CA ALA A 116 17.01 37.45 -1.89
C ALA A 116 17.50 36.03 -2.14
N THR A 117 17.64 35.24 -1.08
CA THR A 117 17.93 33.80 -1.14
C THR A 117 16.84 33.02 -0.43
N THR A 118 16.54 31.83 -0.95
CA THR A 118 15.58 30.91 -0.33
C THR A 118 16.30 30.03 0.68
N SER A 119 15.80 29.98 1.91
CA SER A 119 16.34 29.20 3.02
C SER A 119 15.35 28.13 3.48
N GLY A 120 15.84 26.91 3.63
CA GLY A 120 15.04 25.74 3.96
C GLY A 120 14.44 25.06 2.72
N ALA A 121 14.17 23.76 2.85
CA ALA A 121 13.44 22.99 1.84
C ALA A 121 11.96 22.92 2.23
N PRO A 122 11.02 22.94 1.26
CA PRO A 122 9.62 22.74 1.57
C PRO A 122 9.35 21.33 2.11
N THR A 123 8.58 21.25 3.18
CA THR A 123 8.03 19.99 3.68
C THR A 123 6.61 19.84 3.19
N LEU A 124 6.28 18.66 2.66
CA LEU A 124 4.96 18.28 2.20
C LEU A 124 4.37 17.24 3.14
N THR A 125 3.10 17.39 3.46
CA THR A 125 2.29 16.32 4.03
C THR A 125 1.40 15.76 2.92
N THR A 126 1.54 14.46 2.66
CA THR A 126 0.81 13.73 1.64
C THR A 126 -0.03 12.64 2.30
N SER A 127 -1.32 12.62 2.02
CA SER A 127 -2.28 11.65 2.55
C SER A 127 -3.05 10.97 1.43
N PHE A 128 -3.31 9.68 1.58
CA PHE A 128 -4.09 8.90 0.62
C PHE A 128 -4.61 7.61 1.26
N LYS A 129 -5.61 7.01 0.61
CA LYS A 129 -6.06 5.65 0.89
C LYS A 129 -5.39 4.67 -0.07
N LEU A 130 -4.74 3.65 0.46
CA LEU A 130 -4.15 2.56 -0.31
C LEU A 130 -5.06 1.33 -0.23
N GLU A 131 -5.63 0.93 -1.35
CA GLU A 131 -6.40 -0.30 -1.48
C GLU A 131 -5.49 -1.40 -2.04
N ALA A 132 -5.19 -2.42 -1.25
CA ALA A 132 -4.49 -3.63 -1.67
C ALA A 132 -5.49 -4.69 -2.13
N ILE A 133 -5.30 -5.21 -3.34
CA ILE A 133 -6.17 -6.21 -3.98
C ILE A 133 -5.40 -7.54 -4.04
N ILE A 134 -5.87 -8.53 -3.28
CA ILE A 134 -5.23 -9.83 -3.13
C ILE A 134 -6.12 -10.90 -3.76
N PRO A 135 -5.63 -11.73 -4.69
CA PRO A 135 -6.35 -12.92 -5.13
C PRO A 135 -6.53 -13.90 -3.96
N LYS A 136 -7.73 -14.46 -3.78
CA LYS A 136 -8.00 -15.47 -2.73
C LYS A 136 -7.35 -16.83 -3.01
N GLU A 137 -6.93 -17.06 -4.25
CA GLU A 137 -6.31 -18.30 -4.71
C GLU A 137 -4.87 -18.03 -5.17
N ALA A 138 -3.93 -18.92 -4.81
CA ALA A 138 -2.52 -18.77 -5.18
C ALA A 138 -2.34 -18.91 -6.71
N PRO A 139 -1.35 -18.23 -7.32
CA PRO A 139 -1.01 -18.44 -8.72
C PRO A 139 -0.75 -19.93 -8.97
N PRO A 140 -1.23 -20.51 -10.09
CA PRO A 140 -0.93 -21.90 -10.41
C PRO A 140 0.59 -22.10 -10.43
N THR A 141 1.06 -23.18 -9.80
CA THR A 141 2.48 -23.56 -9.86
C THR A 141 2.89 -23.66 -11.33
N PRO A 142 4.05 -23.11 -11.73
CA PRO A 142 4.57 -23.33 -13.07
C PRO A 142 4.64 -24.84 -13.31
N VAL A 143 3.87 -25.33 -14.29
CA VAL A 143 3.99 -26.71 -14.76
C VAL A 143 5.44 -26.90 -15.16
N ALA A 144 6.13 -27.80 -14.45
CA ALA A 144 7.51 -28.13 -14.73
C ALA A 144 7.66 -28.41 -16.23
N SER A 145 8.55 -27.66 -16.89
CA SER A 145 8.92 -27.93 -18.27
C SER A 145 9.25 -29.41 -18.42
N PRO A 146 8.69 -30.14 -19.41
CA PRO A 146 8.97 -31.55 -19.55
C PRO A 146 10.49 -31.76 -19.69
N SER A 147 11.06 -32.59 -18.80
CA SER A 147 12.47 -32.95 -18.85
C SER A 147 12.84 -33.47 -20.25
N PRO A 148 13.96 -33.05 -20.84
CA PRO A 148 14.39 -33.58 -22.14
C PRO A 148 14.55 -35.11 -22.03
N SER A 149 13.91 -35.84 -22.93
CA SER A 149 14.04 -37.30 -23.01
C SER A 149 15.50 -37.69 -23.27
N PRO A 150 16.02 -38.74 -22.63
CA PRO A 150 17.36 -39.25 -22.95
C PRO A 150 17.36 -39.79 -24.38
N SER A 151 18.32 -39.34 -25.19
CA SER A 151 18.56 -39.83 -26.56
C SER A 151 19.01 -41.31 -26.55
N PRO A 152 18.67 -42.08 -27.60
CA PRO A 152 18.95 -43.52 -27.70
C PRO A 152 20.44 -43.86 -27.87
#